data_AF-A0A2S9FA76-F1
#
_entry.id   AF-A0A2S9FA76-F1
#
_cell.length_a   1.000
_cell.length_b   1.000
_cell.length_c   1.000
_cell.angle_alpha   90.00
_cell.angle_beta   90.00
_cell.angle_gamma   90.00
#
_symmetry.space_group_name_H-M   'P 1'
#
loop_
_entity.id
_entity.type
_entity.pdbx_description
1 polymer ?
#
loop_
_entity_poly.entity_id
_entity_poly.type
_entity_poly.pdbx_seq_one_letter_code
_entity_poly.pdbx_strand_id
1 'polypeptide(L)'
;MLLAGASLAGLVFGYRGLLRPWMYQWGATREEAIAGLPGDELVVADGPRTTRAVTIDAAPGAVWPWLAQIGEDRGGFYSYSRLERAVGADIHNASTIHPEWQDLHVGDTVWLARRGGERGRQVVAALQPESDLVLMSPDDYAKVQRGE
;
A
#
# COMPACT_ATOMS: atom_id res chain seq x y z
N MET A 1 -11.41 19.17 37.59
CA MET A 1 -11.95 18.22 36.59
C MET A 1 -12.40 18.86 35.27
N LEU A 2 -12.85 20.12 35.22
CA LEU A 2 -13.30 20.78 33.97
C LEU A 2 -12.17 21.18 33.00
N LEU A 3 -10.98 21.55 33.49
CA LEU A 3 -9.84 21.92 32.64
C LEU A 3 -9.26 20.71 31.88
N ALA A 4 -9.28 19.50 32.47
CA ALA A 4 -8.79 18.29 31.81
C ALA A 4 -9.70 17.82 30.65
N GLY A 5 -11.02 18.08 30.73
CA GLY A 5 -11.97 17.73 29.67
C GLY A 5 -11.85 18.60 28.43
N ALA A 6 -11.56 19.90 28.60
CA ALA A 6 -11.36 20.84 27.49
C ALA A 6 -10.08 20.53 26.69
N SER A 7 -9.00 20.11 27.36
CA SER A 7 -7.74 19.71 26.72
C SER A 7 -7.90 18.43 25.90
N LEU A 8 -8.63 17.44 26.44
CA LEU A 8 -8.88 16.18 25.74
C LEU A 8 -9.81 16.38 24.53
N ALA A 9 -10.87 17.20 24.67
CA ALA A 9 -11.73 17.55 23.55
C ALA A 9 -10.94 18.28 22.45
N GLY A 10 -10.12 19.27 22.80
CA GLY A 10 -9.25 19.98 21.85
C GLY A 10 -8.27 19.06 21.12
N LEU A 11 -7.65 18.11 21.83
CA LEU A 11 -6.77 17.08 21.22
C LEU A 11 -7.54 16.18 20.26
N VAL A 12 -8.74 15.73 20.64
CA VAL A 12 -9.59 14.89 19.77
C VAL A 12 -10.03 15.66 18.52
N PHE A 13 -10.44 16.92 18.66
CA PHE A 13 -10.83 17.77 17.53
C PHE A 13 -9.64 18.08 16.62
N GLY A 14 -8.49 18.44 17.17
CA GLY A 14 -7.26 18.67 16.40
C GLY A 14 -6.80 17.41 15.66
N TYR A 15 -6.86 16.25 16.33
CA TYR A 15 -6.55 14.97 15.71
C TYR A 15 -7.51 14.65 14.56
N ARG A 16 -8.83 14.76 14.78
CA ARG A 16 -9.84 14.44 13.77
C ARG A 16 -9.89 15.42 12.60
N GLY A 17 -9.67 16.72 12.86
CA GLY A 17 -9.82 17.78 11.88
C GLY A 17 -8.56 18.07 11.05
N LEU A 18 -7.37 17.92 11.64
CA LEU A 18 -6.11 18.24 10.96
C LEU A 18 -5.23 17.01 10.73
N LEU A 19 -4.87 16.31 11.81
CA LEU A 19 -3.85 15.27 11.72
C LEU A 19 -4.33 14.04 10.94
N ARG A 20 -5.53 13.55 11.22
CA ARG A 20 -6.07 12.34 10.59
C ARG A 20 -6.27 12.51 9.07
N PRO A 21 -6.91 13.59 8.56
CA PRO A 21 -7.01 13.80 7.12
C PRO A 21 -5.65 13.91 6.45
N TRP A 22 -4.72 14.67 7.05
CA TRP A 22 -3.36 14.79 6.53
C TRP A 22 -2.63 13.44 6.46
N MET A 23 -2.71 12.61 7.50
CA MET A 23 -2.11 11.26 7.52
C MET A 23 -2.71 10.33 6.46
N TYR A 24 -3.99 10.49 6.16
CA TYR A 24 -4.71 9.59 5.23
C TYR A 24 -4.61 10.03 3.77
N GLN A 25 -4.29 11.31 3.53
CA GLN A 25 -4.24 11.92 2.20
C GLN A 25 -2.85 12.51 1.89
N TRP A 26 -1.82 12.13 2.64
CA TRP A 26 -0.49 12.73 2.52
C TRP A 26 0.05 12.60 1.09
N GLY A 27 0.47 13.74 0.53
CA GLY A 27 1.02 13.85 -0.81
C GLY A 27 -0.01 13.84 -1.94
N ALA A 28 -1.26 13.46 -1.67
CA ALA A 28 -2.34 13.50 -2.64
C ALA A 28 -3.06 14.86 -2.64
N THR A 29 -3.41 15.34 -3.83
CA THR A 29 -4.37 16.42 -4.04
C THR A 29 -5.79 15.99 -3.66
N ARG A 30 -6.71 16.95 -3.55
CA ARG A 30 -8.11 16.63 -3.25
C ARG A 30 -8.73 15.81 -4.37
N GLU A 31 -8.42 16.15 -5.60
CA GLU A 31 -8.89 15.50 -6.82
C GLU A 31 -8.41 14.04 -6.86
N GLU A 32 -7.13 13.79 -6.60
CA GLU A 32 -6.58 12.43 -6.50
C GLU A 32 -7.20 11.64 -5.33
N ALA A 33 -7.45 12.28 -4.19
CA ALA A 33 -8.03 11.61 -3.02
C ALA A 33 -9.49 11.17 -3.22
N ILE A 34 -10.22 11.77 -4.16
CA ILE A 34 -11.61 11.41 -4.49
C ILE A 34 -11.76 10.64 -5.80
N ALA A 35 -10.70 10.51 -6.60
CA ALA A 35 -10.70 9.74 -7.83
C ALA A 35 -11.04 8.26 -7.56
N GLY A 36 -11.65 7.60 -8.56
CA GLY A 36 -11.74 6.15 -8.59
C GLY A 36 -10.42 5.57 -9.08
N LEU A 37 -9.83 4.67 -8.30
CA LEU A 37 -8.58 4.00 -8.63
C LEU A 37 -8.84 2.53 -8.99
N PRO A 38 -8.01 1.90 -9.84
CA PRO A 38 -8.10 0.47 -10.10
C PRO A 38 -8.08 -0.33 -8.79
N GLY A 39 -9.06 -1.24 -8.63
CA GLY A 39 -9.24 -2.03 -7.42
C GLY A 39 -10.22 -1.43 -6.41
N ASP A 40 -10.64 -0.18 -6.53
CA ASP A 40 -11.69 0.40 -5.67
C ASP A 40 -13.03 -0.34 -5.82
N GLU A 41 -13.28 -0.95 -6.99
CA GLU A 41 -14.45 -1.79 -7.26
C GLU A 41 -14.45 -3.13 -6.51
N LEU A 42 -13.30 -3.53 -5.94
CA LEU A 42 -13.13 -4.79 -5.19
C LEU A 42 -13.43 -4.63 -3.70
N VAL A 43 -13.70 -3.41 -3.24
CA VAL A 43 -14.02 -3.10 -1.83
C VAL A 43 -15.45 -2.58 -1.69
N VAL A 44 -16.00 -2.70 -0.49
CA VAL A 44 -17.32 -2.12 -0.17
C VAL A 44 -17.25 -0.60 -0.32
N ALA A 45 -18.22 -0.02 -1.04
CA ALA A 45 -18.23 1.39 -1.44
C ALA A 45 -18.01 2.41 -0.30
N ASP A 46 -18.46 2.10 0.92
CA ASP A 46 -18.35 2.98 2.10
C ASP A 46 -17.24 2.54 3.08
N GLY A 47 -16.30 1.72 2.62
CA GLY A 47 -15.14 1.27 3.39
C GLY A 47 -14.17 2.41 3.73
N PRO A 48 -13.39 2.30 4.82
CA PRO A 48 -12.31 3.25 5.11
C PRO A 48 -11.28 3.30 3.96
N ARG A 49 -11.13 4.46 3.31
CA ARG A 49 -10.14 4.68 2.24
C ARG A 49 -9.02 5.62 2.68
N THR A 50 -7.82 5.35 2.18
CA THR A 50 -6.60 6.17 2.36
C THR A 50 -5.92 6.26 1.01
N THR A 51 -5.65 7.47 0.52
CA THR A 51 -4.97 7.71 -0.76
C THR A 51 -3.73 8.54 -0.50
N ARG A 52 -2.56 7.98 -0.79
CA ARG A 52 -1.28 8.70 -0.65
C ARG A 52 -0.61 8.76 -2.01
N ALA A 53 0.04 9.88 -2.29
CA ALA A 53 0.67 10.07 -3.59
C ALA A 53 2.08 10.66 -3.45
N VAL A 54 2.91 10.35 -4.44
CA VAL A 54 4.21 10.99 -4.65
C VAL A 54 4.38 11.16 -6.15
N THR A 55 4.79 12.35 -6.58
CA THR A 55 5.09 12.61 -7.99
C THR A 55 6.50 12.14 -8.32
N ILE A 56 6.63 11.33 -9.35
CA ILE A 56 7.92 10.88 -9.90
C ILE A 56 8.07 11.49 -11.29
N ASP A 57 9.15 12.24 -11.51
CA ASP A 57 9.46 12.87 -12.80
C ASP A 57 10.07 11.84 -13.77
N ALA A 58 9.26 10.85 -14.15
CA ALA A 58 9.62 9.77 -15.06
C ALA A 58 8.38 9.21 -15.77
N ALA A 59 8.58 8.60 -16.94
CA ALA A 59 7.51 7.89 -17.65
C ALA A 59 7.08 6.64 -16.87
N PRO A 60 5.80 6.21 -16.96
CA PRO A 60 5.31 5.01 -16.27
C PRO A 60 6.13 3.74 -16.56
N GLY A 61 6.57 3.52 -17.80
CA GLY A 61 7.46 2.40 -18.15
C GLY A 61 8.84 2.42 -17.48
N ALA A 62 9.31 3.56 -17.00
CA ALA A 62 10.54 3.65 -16.19
C ALA A 62 10.29 3.35 -14.71
N VAL A 63 9.06 3.57 -14.23
CA VAL A 63 8.64 3.31 -12.84
C VAL A 63 8.20 1.87 -12.65
N TRP A 64 7.48 1.32 -13.64
CA TRP A 64 6.85 0.00 -13.57
C TRP A 64 7.79 -1.13 -13.13
N PRO A 65 9.02 -1.25 -13.65
CA PRO A 65 9.92 -2.34 -13.26
C PRO A 65 10.26 -2.33 -11.76
N TRP A 66 10.26 -1.15 -11.13
CA TRP A 66 10.47 -1.02 -9.68
C TRP A 66 9.24 -1.50 -8.88
N LEU A 67 8.03 -1.23 -9.39
CA LEU A 67 6.77 -1.70 -8.79
C LEU A 67 6.58 -3.21 -8.95
N ALA A 68 6.83 -3.75 -10.14
CA ALA A 68 6.68 -5.17 -10.43
C ALA A 68 7.57 -6.06 -9.54
N GLN A 69 8.72 -5.54 -9.10
CA GLN A 69 9.66 -6.29 -8.27
C GLN A 69 9.51 -6.07 -6.76
N ILE A 70 8.43 -5.44 -6.26
CA ILE A 70 8.25 -5.30 -4.80
C ILE A 70 8.06 -6.65 -4.11
N GLY A 71 8.49 -6.73 -2.86
CA GLY A 71 8.38 -7.92 -2.02
C GLY A 71 9.62 -8.15 -1.16
N GLU A 72 9.45 -8.70 0.03
CA GLU A 72 10.57 -9.08 0.92
C GLU A 72 11.54 -10.03 0.24
N ASP A 73 11.03 -10.96 -0.57
CA ASP A 73 11.81 -11.95 -1.33
C ASP A 73 12.27 -11.44 -2.70
N ARG A 74 12.05 -10.16 -3.01
CA ARG A 74 12.44 -9.49 -4.26
C ARG A 74 13.15 -8.16 -3.99
N GLY A 75 12.68 -7.05 -4.55
CA GLY A 75 13.31 -5.74 -4.50
C GLY A 75 13.03 -4.92 -3.24
N GLY A 76 12.33 -5.49 -2.25
CA GLY A 76 11.87 -4.79 -1.06
C GLY A 76 10.72 -3.81 -1.35
N PHE A 77 10.53 -2.84 -0.45
CA PHE A 77 9.47 -1.82 -0.57
C PHE A 77 10.03 -0.40 -0.74
N TYR A 78 11.35 -0.29 -0.97
CA TYR A 78 12.08 0.99 -1.08
C TYR A 78 11.83 1.94 0.10
N SER A 79 11.54 1.34 1.26
CA SER A 79 11.24 1.99 2.53
C SER A 79 12.49 2.00 3.43
N TYR A 80 12.32 2.33 4.70
CA TYR A 80 13.34 2.29 5.75
C TYR A 80 13.75 0.86 6.09
N SER A 81 14.40 0.18 5.14
CA SER A 81 14.79 -1.23 5.26
C SER A 81 15.65 -1.51 6.51
N ARG A 82 16.39 -0.52 7.04
CA ARG A 82 17.10 -0.65 8.33
C ARG A 82 16.16 -0.78 9.53
N LEU A 83 15.05 -0.06 9.55
CA LEU A 83 14.03 -0.14 10.61
C LEU A 83 13.25 -1.45 10.51
N GLU A 84 12.94 -1.87 9.29
CA GLU A 84 12.25 -3.13 9.01
C GLU A 84 13.08 -4.34 9.43
N ARG A 85 14.40 -4.32 9.16
CA ARG A 85 15.33 -5.33 9.68
C ARG A 85 15.46 -5.31 11.20
N ALA A 86 15.40 -4.14 11.83
CA ALA A 86 15.44 -4.03 13.29
C ALA A 86 14.23 -4.68 13.98
N VAL A 87 13.10 -4.85 13.28
CA VAL A 87 11.92 -5.57 13.77
C VAL A 87 11.80 -6.99 13.22
N GLY A 88 12.82 -7.49 12.53
CA GLY A 88 12.96 -8.88 12.11
C GLY A 88 12.36 -9.24 10.75
N ALA A 89 12.10 -8.26 9.87
CA ALA A 89 11.82 -8.51 8.45
C ALA A 89 13.15 -8.57 7.66
N ASP A 90 13.31 -9.50 6.73
CA ASP A 90 14.55 -9.69 5.97
C ASP A 90 14.57 -8.87 4.67
N ILE A 91 14.13 -7.61 4.75
CA ILE A 91 13.91 -6.76 3.59
C ILE A 91 15.24 -6.13 3.12
N HIS A 92 15.53 -6.36 1.84
CA HIS A 92 16.66 -5.79 1.13
C HIS A 92 16.16 -5.00 -0.08
N ASN A 93 16.36 -3.68 -0.06
CA ASN A 93 16.00 -2.84 -1.21
C ASN A 93 16.97 -3.11 -2.35
N ALA A 94 16.45 -3.52 -3.50
CA ALA A 94 17.25 -3.61 -4.71
C ALA A 94 17.63 -2.20 -5.20
N SER A 95 18.83 -2.07 -5.75
CA SER A 95 19.31 -0.82 -6.37
C SER A 95 19.31 -0.87 -7.90
N THR A 96 18.84 -1.98 -8.47
CA THR A 96 18.79 -2.27 -9.90
C THR A 96 17.50 -3.00 -10.25
N ILE A 97 17.13 -2.98 -11.53
CA ILE A 97 16.05 -3.80 -12.05
C ILE A 97 16.54 -5.22 -12.29
N HIS A 98 15.79 -6.19 -11.79
CA HIS A 98 16.09 -7.61 -11.92
C HIS A 98 15.15 -8.26 -12.95
N PRO A 99 15.64 -8.71 -14.11
CA PRO A 99 14.81 -9.33 -15.16
C PRO A 99 13.97 -10.51 -14.66
N GLU A 100 14.50 -11.29 -13.72
CA GLU A 100 13.85 -12.46 -13.11
C GLU A 100 12.61 -12.12 -12.26
N TRP A 101 12.40 -10.85 -11.91
CA TRP A 101 11.27 -10.39 -11.10
C TRP A 101 10.20 -9.64 -11.91
N GLN A 102 10.37 -9.52 -13.22
CA GLN A 102 9.48 -8.70 -14.07
C GLN A 102 8.26 -9.48 -14.57
N ASP A 103 8.27 -10.80 -14.47
CA ASP A 103 7.21 -11.70 -14.94
C ASP A 103 6.12 -11.90 -13.87
N LEU A 104 5.47 -10.80 -13.46
CA LEU A 104 4.43 -10.79 -12.43
C LEU A 104 3.05 -11.01 -13.05
N HIS A 105 2.25 -11.88 -12.47
CA HIS A 105 0.90 -12.24 -12.94
C HIS A 105 -0.17 -12.09 -11.86
N VAL A 106 -1.42 -11.95 -12.30
CA VAL A 106 -2.59 -12.08 -11.40
C VAL A 106 -2.59 -13.45 -10.73
N GLY A 107 -2.78 -13.47 -9.42
CA GLY A 107 -2.69 -14.67 -8.58
C GLY A 107 -1.32 -14.90 -7.94
N ASP A 108 -0.28 -14.20 -8.39
CA ASP A 108 1.05 -14.33 -7.80
C ASP A 108 1.09 -13.79 -6.36
N THR A 109 2.04 -14.32 -5.60
CA THR A 109 2.27 -13.90 -4.21
C THR A 109 3.27 -12.75 -4.13
N VAL A 110 2.93 -11.73 -3.35
CA VAL A 110 3.84 -10.68 -2.89
C VAL A 110 4.00 -10.77 -1.38
N TRP A 111 5.22 -11.00 -0.90
CA TRP A 111 5.49 -11.09 0.54
C TRP A 111 5.78 -9.71 1.12
N LEU A 112 4.95 -9.24 2.05
CA LEU A 112 5.25 -8.09 2.90
C LEU A 112 6.25 -8.45 4.00
N ALA A 113 6.04 -9.60 4.64
CA ALA A 113 6.94 -10.18 5.64
C ALA A 113 6.60 -11.67 5.86
N ARG A 114 7.44 -12.58 5.35
CA ARG A 114 7.33 -14.04 5.45
C ARG A 114 7.25 -14.52 6.89
N ARG A 115 7.91 -13.83 7.83
CA ARG A 115 7.80 -14.11 9.27
C ARG A 115 6.36 -14.01 9.77
N GLY A 116 5.52 -13.17 9.15
CA GLY A 116 4.11 -13.02 9.47
C GLY A 116 3.22 -14.17 8.98
N GLY A 117 3.77 -15.16 8.26
CA GLY A 117 3.01 -16.23 7.63
C GLY A 117 1.94 -15.66 6.69
N GLU A 118 0.76 -16.26 6.69
CA GLU A 118 -0.37 -15.84 5.84
C GLU A 118 -0.72 -14.34 5.95
N ARG A 119 -0.54 -13.73 7.13
CA ARG A 119 -0.80 -12.28 7.33
C ARG A 119 0.21 -11.38 6.64
N GLY A 120 1.41 -11.89 6.39
CA GLY A 120 2.46 -11.20 5.64
C GLY A 120 2.41 -11.47 4.15
N ARG A 121 1.42 -12.23 3.67
CA ARG A 121 1.23 -12.56 2.25
C ARG A 121 0.20 -11.63 1.64
N GLN A 122 0.45 -11.18 0.42
CA GLN A 122 -0.52 -10.53 -0.46
C GLN A 122 -0.59 -11.29 -1.78
N VAL A 123 -1.69 -11.15 -2.49
CA VAL A 123 -1.94 -11.73 -3.81
C VAL A 123 -2.14 -10.58 -4.81
N VAL A 124 -1.55 -10.72 -5.99
CA VAL A 124 -1.82 -9.82 -7.12
C VAL A 124 -3.26 -10.03 -7.58
N ALA A 125 -4.15 -9.11 -7.24
CA ALA A 125 -5.57 -9.20 -7.56
C ALA A 125 -5.89 -8.69 -8.96
N ALA A 126 -5.20 -7.62 -9.38
CA ALA A 126 -5.26 -7.05 -10.71
C ALA A 126 -3.91 -6.40 -11.05
N LEU A 127 -3.63 -6.30 -12.33
CA LEU A 127 -2.34 -5.88 -12.86
C LEU A 127 -2.58 -5.32 -14.26
N GLN A 128 -2.14 -4.08 -14.47
CA GLN A 128 -1.99 -3.50 -15.79
C GLN A 128 -0.58 -2.90 -15.89
N PRO A 129 0.31 -3.47 -16.73
CA PRO A 129 1.66 -2.95 -16.90
C PRO A 129 1.68 -1.45 -17.20
N GLU A 130 2.64 -0.75 -16.59
CA GLU A 130 2.81 0.70 -16.71
C GLU A 130 1.62 1.54 -16.21
N SER A 131 0.72 0.95 -15.41
CA SER A 131 -0.47 1.63 -14.87
C SER A 131 -0.70 1.31 -13.39
N ASP A 132 -1.00 0.04 -13.06
CA ASP A 132 -1.47 -0.33 -11.74
C ASP A 132 -1.10 -1.75 -11.32
N LEU A 133 -0.89 -1.90 -10.02
CA LEU A 133 -0.67 -3.16 -9.33
C LEU A 133 -1.57 -3.19 -8.09
N VAL A 134 -2.56 -4.07 -8.10
CA VAL A 134 -3.52 -4.21 -6.99
C VAL A 134 -3.14 -5.44 -6.17
N LEU A 135 -2.89 -5.21 -4.88
CA LEU A 135 -2.56 -6.26 -3.92
C LEU A 135 -3.70 -6.46 -2.92
N MET A 136 -3.97 -7.72 -2.59
CA MET A 136 -5.06 -8.11 -1.70
C MET A 136 -4.64 -9.20 -0.73
N SER A 137 -5.27 -9.27 0.44
CA SER A 137 -5.08 -10.40 1.35
C SER A 137 -5.54 -11.72 0.69
N PRO A 138 -4.92 -12.87 1.00
CA PRO A 138 -5.37 -14.16 0.49
C PRO A 138 -6.85 -14.47 0.77
N ASP A 139 -7.34 -14.10 1.96
CA ASP A 139 -8.72 -14.36 2.37
C ASP A 139 -9.72 -13.53 1.55
N ASP A 140 -9.41 -12.26 1.30
CA ASP A 140 -10.28 -11.38 0.51
C ASP A 140 -10.20 -11.74 -0.98
N TYR A 141 -9.02 -12.11 -1.48
CA TYR A 141 -8.88 -12.59 -2.86
C TYR A 141 -9.75 -13.82 -3.09
N ALA A 142 -9.78 -14.74 -2.14
CA ALA A 142 -10.64 -15.92 -2.22
C ALA A 142 -12.14 -15.56 -2.22
N LYS A 143 -12.58 -14.52 -1.49
CA LYS A 143 -13.98 -14.05 -1.50
C LYS A 143 -14.35 -13.46 -2.86
N VAL A 144 -13.50 -12.58 -3.39
CA VAL A 144 -13.71 -11.97 -4.72
C VAL A 144 -13.82 -13.03 -5.80
N GLN A 145 -12.97 -14.08 -5.77
CA GLN A 145 -13.05 -15.20 -6.72
C GLN A 145 -14.35 -16.01 -6.61
N ARG A 146 -15.03 -15.98 -5.46
CA ARG A 146 -16.36 -16.59 -5.26
C ARG A 146 -17.51 -15.64 -5.60
N GLY A 147 -17.24 -14.37 -5.93
CA GLY A 147 -18.25 -13.34 -6.17
C GLY A 147 -18.92 -12.83 -4.89
N GLU A 148 -18.22 -12.89 -3.76
CA GLU A 148 -18.65 -12.41 -2.44
C GLU A 148 -18.17 -10.99 -2.14
#